data_AF-A0A3D0DN76-F1
#
_entry.id   AF-A0A3D0DN76-F1
#
_cell.length_a   1.000
_cell.length_b   1.000
_cell.length_c   1.000
_cell.angle_alpha   90.00
_cell.angle_beta   90.00
_cell.angle_gamma   90.00
#
_symmetry.space_group_name_H-M   'P 1'
#
loop_
_entity.id
_entity.type
_entity.pdbx_description
1 polymer ?
#
loop_
_entity_poly.entity_id
_entity_poly.type
_entity_poly.pdbx_seq_one_letter_code
_entity_poly.pdbx_strand_id
1 'polypeptide(L)'
;GSNLSDKTPEEIIHQDYKKFNVGNSVIGIGQISSMDSNEMEHIKSIVLSDMDKLRQSDHVDMLFFMITNIMKESSEVLFSGTKAEIVLESGFSVTSKNHKSVYLPGVVSRKKQMVPTITNTIEQLV
;
A
#
# COMPACT_ATOMS: atom_id res chain seq x y z
N GLY A 1 -1.29 6.86 -23.35
CA GLY A 1 0.02 6.44 -22.83
C GLY A 1 0.13 7.01 -21.45
N SER A 2 0.06 6.14 -20.44
CA SER A 2 0.08 6.58 -19.05
C SER A 2 1.45 7.17 -18.72
N ASN A 3 1.44 8.42 -18.27
CA ASN A 3 2.61 9.27 -18.00
C ASN A 3 3.30 8.89 -16.69
N LEU A 4 3.38 7.59 -16.38
CA LEU A 4 3.83 7.05 -15.09
C LEU A 4 5.27 6.51 -15.15
N SER A 5 5.79 6.22 -16.34
CA SER A 5 7.18 5.77 -16.55
C SER A 5 8.24 6.83 -16.23
N ASP A 6 7.90 8.12 -16.37
CA ASP A 6 8.82 9.23 -16.13
C ASP A 6 8.76 9.78 -14.70
N LYS A 7 7.90 9.21 -13.84
CA LYS A 7 7.69 9.68 -12.48
C LYS A 7 8.61 8.99 -11.49
N THR A 8 9.03 9.76 -10.50
CA THR A 8 9.74 9.22 -9.34
C THR A 8 8.82 8.34 -8.48
N PRO A 9 9.37 7.39 -7.70
CA PRO A 9 8.62 6.62 -6.71
C PRO A 9 7.78 7.49 -5.77
N GLU A 10 8.31 8.63 -5.35
CA GLU A 10 7.64 9.59 -4.48
C GLU A 10 6.39 10.18 -5.16
N GLU A 11 6.51 10.64 -6.40
CA GLU A 11 5.38 11.16 -7.18
C GLU A 11 4.33 10.10 -7.50
N ILE A 12 4.75 8.83 -7.60
CA ILE A 12 3.83 7.70 -7.80
C ILE A 12 3.02 7.44 -6.53
N ILE A 13 3.68 7.27 -5.37
CA ILE A 13 2.99 7.02 -4.10
C ILE A 13 2.06 8.18 -3.75
N HIS A 14 2.51 9.42 -3.92
CA HIS A 14 1.81 10.60 -3.45
C HIS A 14 0.61 11.05 -4.30
N GLN A 15 0.34 10.38 -5.43
CA GLN A 15 -0.82 10.71 -6.28
C GLN A 15 -2.16 10.54 -5.55
N ASP A 16 -2.35 9.45 -4.80
CA ASP A 16 -3.51 9.27 -3.92
C ASP A 16 -3.06 8.81 -2.53
N TYR A 17 -2.34 9.69 -1.84
CA TYR A 17 -1.78 9.42 -0.53
C TYR A 17 -2.49 10.18 0.58
N LYS A 18 -2.62 9.53 1.75
CA LYS A 18 -3.08 10.15 2.99
C LYS A 18 -2.36 9.53 4.17
N LYS A 19 -2.10 10.37 5.17
CA LYS A 19 -1.63 9.97 6.50
C LYS A 19 -2.81 9.87 7.46
N PHE A 20 -2.74 8.92 8.38
CA PHE A 20 -3.71 8.72 9.45
C PHE A 20 -2.98 8.50 10.76
N ASN A 21 -3.53 9.04 11.85
CA ASN A 21 -3.08 8.74 13.21
C ASN A 21 -4.01 7.69 13.78
N VAL A 22 -3.47 6.55 14.23
CA VAL A 22 -4.22 5.42 14.77
C VAL A 22 -3.55 4.97 16.06
N GLY A 23 -4.19 5.23 17.20
CA GLY A 23 -3.56 5.08 18.50
C GLY A 23 -2.26 5.88 18.59
N ASN A 24 -1.15 5.19 18.86
CA ASN A 24 0.19 5.79 18.94
C ASN A 24 1.00 5.63 17.64
N SER A 25 0.38 5.19 16.55
CA SER A 25 1.05 4.98 15.27
C SER A 25 0.56 5.94 14.20
N VAL A 26 1.48 6.44 13.38
CA VAL A 26 1.19 7.20 12.18
C VAL A 26 1.32 6.27 10.98
N ILE A 27 0.27 6.20 10.16
CA ILE A 27 0.24 5.33 8.96
C ILE A 27 0.07 6.16 7.69
N GLY A 28 0.83 5.82 6.65
CA GLY A 28 0.67 6.33 5.29
C GLY A 28 -0.01 5.30 4.40
N ILE A 29 -1.03 5.70 3.65
CA ILE A 29 -1.67 4.83 2.64
C ILE A 29 -1.77 5.56 1.31
N GLY A 30 -1.00 5.08 0.34
CA GLY A 30 -1.03 5.49 -1.06
C GLY A 30 -1.81 4.50 -1.92
N GLN A 31 -2.37 4.97 -3.04
CA GLN A 31 -3.01 4.12 -4.03
C GLN A 31 -2.70 4.60 -5.45
N ILE A 32 -2.53 3.65 -6.36
CA ILE A 32 -2.57 3.87 -7.80
C ILE A 32 -3.45 2.79 -8.44
N SER A 33 -4.15 3.15 -9.51
CA SER A 33 -5.00 2.22 -10.25
C SER A 33 -4.63 2.21 -11.73
N SER A 34 -4.60 1.02 -12.32
CA SER A 34 -4.41 0.84 -13.77
C SER A 34 -5.24 -0.34 -14.28
N MET A 35 -5.50 -0.33 -15.58
CA MET A 35 -6.06 -1.45 -16.32
C MET A 35 -4.97 -2.29 -17.02
N ASP A 36 -3.74 -1.78 -17.10
CA ASP A 36 -2.60 -2.43 -17.75
C ASP A 36 -1.73 -3.17 -16.71
N SER A 37 -1.62 -4.50 -16.85
CA SER A 37 -0.83 -5.32 -15.93
C SER A 37 0.67 -5.07 -16.04
N ASN A 38 1.18 -4.73 -17.23
CA ASN A 38 2.60 -4.45 -17.43
C ASN A 38 3.01 -3.15 -16.72
N GLU A 39 2.14 -2.13 -16.79
CA GLU A 39 2.33 -0.88 -16.07
C GLU A 39 2.36 -1.10 -14.55
N MET A 40 1.47 -1.96 -14.03
CA MET A 40 1.45 -2.29 -12.61
C MET A 40 2.75 -2.98 -12.14
N GLU A 41 3.25 -3.94 -12.92
CA GLU A 41 4.53 -4.60 -12.63
C GLU A 41 5.70 -3.62 -12.68
N HIS A 42 5.70 -2.70 -13.63
CA HIS A 42 6.69 -1.65 -13.74
C HIS A 42 6.66 -0.70 -12.52
N ILE A 43 5.49 -0.20 -12.14
CA ILE A 43 5.30 0.65 -10.95
C ILE A 43 5.82 -0.07 -9.70
N LYS A 44 5.44 -1.34 -9.53
CA LYS A 44 5.92 -2.15 -8.41
C LYS A 44 7.44 -2.23 -8.38
N SER A 45 8.09 -2.46 -9.53
CA SER A 45 9.54 -2.57 -9.61
C SER A 45 10.27 -1.29 -9.20
N ILE A 46 9.71 -0.13 -9.56
CA ILE A 46 10.26 1.20 -9.21
C ILE A 46 10.07 1.46 -7.72
N VAL A 47 8.83 1.29 -7.23
CA VAL A 47 8.45 1.75 -5.88
C VAL A 47 8.97 0.83 -4.78
N LEU A 48 9.03 -0.48 -5.03
CA LEU A 48 9.33 -1.48 -4.00
C LEU A 48 10.66 -1.22 -3.28
N SER A 49 11.68 -0.76 -4.00
CA SER A 49 13.01 -0.50 -3.41
C SER A 49 13.08 0.76 -2.54
N ASP A 50 12.11 1.67 -2.69
CA ASP A 50 12.08 2.96 -2.00
C ASP A 50 11.01 3.05 -0.91
N MET A 51 10.20 2.00 -0.70
CA MET A 51 9.18 1.94 0.34
C MET A 51 9.71 2.36 1.73
N ASP A 52 10.87 1.84 2.14
CA ASP A 52 11.46 2.19 3.45
C ASP A 52 11.94 3.64 3.51
N LYS A 53 12.50 4.17 2.42
CA LYS A 53 12.97 5.56 2.36
C LYS A 53 11.78 6.51 2.40
N LEU A 54 10.73 6.22 1.64
CA LEU A 54 9.50 7.01 1.59
C LEU A 54 8.81 7.01 2.96
N ARG A 55 8.73 5.85 3.62
CA ARG A 55 8.20 5.74 4.99
C ARG A 55 8.94 6.66 5.96
N GLN A 56 10.28 6.69 5.91
CA GLN A 56 11.11 7.54 6.76
C GLN A 56 10.96 9.03 6.43
N SER A 57 10.98 9.38 5.13
CA SER A 57 10.79 10.74 4.64
C SER A 57 9.43 11.31 5.04
N ASP A 58 8.41 10.45 5.02
CA ASP A 58 7.07 10.80 5.44
C ASP A 58 6.86 10.83 6.96
N HIS A 59 7.84 10.40 7.74
CA HIS A 59 7.71 10.28 9.20
C HIS A 59 6.50 9.45 9.62
N VAL A 60 6.27 8.31 8.96
CA VAL A 60 5.21 7.35 9.31
C VAL A 60 5.79 6.04 9.85
N ASP A 61 5.11 5.43 10.80
CA ASP A 61 5.52 4.14 11.39
C ASP A 61 5.29 2.98 10.42
N MET A 62 4.24 3.09 9.60
CA MET A 62 3.88 2.11 8.59
C MET A 62 3.46 2.79 7.29
N LEU A 63 3.89 2.23 6.17
CA LEU A 63 3.51 2.69 4.83
C LEU A 63 2.90 1.53 4.05
N PHE A 64 1.73 1.77 3.46
CA PHE A 64 1.03 0.84 2.59
C PHE A 64 0.80 1.49 1.22
N PHE A 65 1.12 0.79 0.15
CA PHE A 65 0.90 1.26 -1.21
C PHE A 65 0.10 0.26 -2.02
N MET A 66 -1.10 0.65 -2.42
CA MET A 66 -2.02 -0.19 -3.20
C MET A 66 -1.77 0.01 -4.69
N ILE A 67 -1.43 -1.08 -5.39
CA ILE A 67 -1.39 -1.14 -6.85
C ILE A 67 -2.63 -1.90 -7.30
N THR A 68 -3.67 -1.16 -7.68
CA THR A 68 -5.01 -1.70 -7.95
C THR A 68 -5.21 -2.01 -9.43
N ASN A 69 -5.56 -3.26 -9.74
CA ASN A 69 -6.01 -3.67 -11.05
C ASN A 69 -7.52 -3.49 -11.14
N ILE A 70 -7.97 -2.52 -11.95
CA ILE A 70 -9.40 -2.23 -12.10
C ILE A 70 -10.13 -3.40 -12.77
N MET A 71 -9.49 -4.05 -13.76
CA MET A 71 -10.10 -5.14 -14.53
C MET A 71 -10.26 -6.44 -13.74
N LYS A 72 -9.31 -6.72 -12.84
CA LYS A 72 -9.31 -7.92 -11.98
C LYS A 72 -9.97 -7.67 -10.62
N GLU A 73 -10.40 -6.44 -10.35
CA GLU A 73 -10.95 -6.00 -9.07
C GLU A 73 -10.09 -6.44 -7.88
N SER A 74 -8.77 -6.23 -7.97
CA SER A 74 -7.82 -6.65 -6.95
C SER A 74 -6.72 -5.63 -6.75
N SER A 75 -6.02 -5.71 -5.62
CA SER A 75 -4.82 -4.91 -5.37
C SER A 75 -3.67 -5.80 -4.94
N GLU A 76 -2.48 -5.51 -5.45
CA GLU A 76 -1.25 -5.89 -4.77
C GLU A 76 -0.83 -4.75 -3.86
N VAL A 77 -0.66 -5.03 -2.58
CA VAL A 77 -0.31 -4.04 -1.56
C VAL A 77 1.14 -4.24 -1.16
N LEU A 78 1.96 -3.23 -1.45
CA LEU A 78 3.33 -3.14 -0.92
C LEU A 78 3.28 -2.55 0.48
N PHE A 79 4.18 -2.97 1.34
CA PHE A 79 4.23 -2.47 2.72
C PHE A 79 5.65 -2.26 3.22
N SER A 80 5.79 -1.35 4.18
CA SER A 80 7.02 -1.09 4.93
C SER A 80 6.70 -0.69 6.37
N GLY A 81 7.56 -1.08 7.31
CA GLY A 81 7.42 -0.86 8.75
C GLY A 81 7.26 -2.17 9.51
N THR A 82 7.82 -2.24 10.73
CA THR A 82 7.97 -3.49 11.51
C THR A 82 6.66 -4.23 11.76
N LYS A 83 5.54 -3.50 11.94
CA LYS A 83 4.22 -4.08 12.17
C LYS A 83 3.34 -4.14 10.91
N ALA A 84 3.82 -3.64 9.77
CA ALA A 84 2.98 -3.48 8.59
C ALA A 84 2.52 -4.84 8.02
N GLU A 85 3.40 -5.84 8.04
CA GLU A 85 3.09 -7.21 7.61
C GLU A 85 1.97 -7.82 8.44
N ILE A 86 2.17 -7.91 9.77
CA ILE A 86 1.19 -8.54 10.68
C ILE A 86 -0.17 -7.84 10.65
N VAL A 87 -0.18 -6.51 10.44
CA VAL A 87 -1.41 -5.72 10.30
C VAL A 87 -2.15 -6.10 9.01
N LEU A 88 -1.46 -6.26 7.88
CA LEU A 88 -2.07 -6.71 6.63
C LEU A 88 -2.58 -8.15 6.73
N GLU A 89 -1.75 -9.05 7.26
CA GLU A 89 -2.09 -10.46 7.38
C GLU A 89 -3.31 -10.66 8.29
N SER A 90 -3.32 -10.02 9.45
CA SER A 90 -4.43 -10.11 10.40
C SER A 90 -5.70 -9.43 9.88
N GLY A 91 -5.57 -8.23 9.30
CA GLY A 91 -6.72 -7.45 8.84
C GLY A 91 -7.44 -8.05 7.64
N PHE A 92 -6.71 -8.74 6.76
CA PHE A 92 -7.28 -9.35 5.55
C PHE A 92 -7.31 -10.88 5.58
N SER A 93 -6.83 -11.51 6.66
CA SER A 93 -6.73 -12.97 6.78
C SER A 93 -5.96 -13.60 5.61
N VAL A 94 -4.78 -13.06 5.35
CA VAL A 94 -3.90 -13.42 4.22
C VAL A 94 -2.47 -13.63 4.72
N THR A 95 -1.62 -14.20 3.88
CA THR A 95 -0.21 -14.41 4.18
C THR A 95 0.65 -13.76 3.11
N SER A 96 1.67 -13.02 3.55
CA SER A 96 2.69 -12.47 2.68
C SER A 96 3.59 -13.60 2.16
N LYS A 97 3.92 -13.59 0.87
CA LYS A 97 4.79 -14.63 0.28
C LYS A 97 6.27 -14.28 0.31
N ASN A 98 6.60 -13.01 0.48
CA ASN A 98 7.93 -12.46 0.23
C ASN A 98 8.33 -11.35 1.22
N HIS A 99 7.56 -11.15 2.30
CA HIS A 99 7.77 -10.10 3.30
C HIS A 99 7.82 -8.68 2.72
N LYS A 100 7.22 -8.48 1.54
CA LYS A 100 7.28 -7.22 0.77
C LYS A 100 5.92 -6.81 0.21
N SER A 101 5.08 -7.78 -0.15
CA SER A 101 3.75 -7.52 -0.69
C SER A 101 2.74 -8.60 -0.32
N VAL A 102 1.46 -8.19 -0.36
CA VAL A 102 0.30 -9.07 -0.21
C VAL A 102 -0.65 -8.85 -1.38
N TYR A 103 -1.21 -9.95 -1.90
CA TYR A 103 -2.26 -9.87 -2.93
C TYR A 103 -3.64 -9.93 -2.28
N LEU A 104 -4.48 -8.93 -2.56
CA LEU A 104 -5.82 -8.77 -1.98
C LEU A 104 -6.89 -8.80 -3.09
N PRO A 105 -7.50 -9.96 -3.38
CA PRO A 105 -8.64 -10.02 -4.30
C PRO A 105 -9.87 -9.31 -3.71
N GLY A 106 -10.60 -8.56 -4.54
CA GLY A 106 -11.79 -7.81 -4.13
C GLY A 106 -11.50 -6.49 -3.41
N VAL A 107 -10.25 -6.18 -3.09
CA VAL A 107 -9.86 -4.91 -2.43
C VAL A 107 -9.39 -3.93 -3.49
N VAL A 108 -10.18 -2.89 -3.74
CA VAL A 108 -9.93 -1.88 -4.79
C VAL A 108 -10.00 -0.45 -4.28
N SER A 109 -10.55 -0.23 -3.09
CA SER A 109 -10.78 1.10 -2.54
C SER A 109 -10.00 1.33 -1.26
N ARG A 110 -9.05 2.25 -1.31
CA ARG A 110 -8.35 2.73 -0.11
C ARG A 110 -9.32 3.21 0.95
N LYS A 111 -10.25 4.11 0.60
CA LYS A 111 -11.17 4.72 1.57
C LYS A 111 -12.20 3.73 2.14
N LYS A 112 -12.76 2.84 1.33
CA LYS A 112 -13.86 1.96 1.76
C LYS A 112 -13.39 0.65 2.39
N GLN A 113 -12.20 0.17 2.01
CA GLN A 113 -11.75 -1.18 2.37
C GLN A 113 -10.39 -1.14 3.08
N MET A 114 -9.41 -0.44 2.54
CA MET A 114 -8.05 -0.44 3.11
C MET A 114 -7.98 0.28 4.45
N VAL A 115 -8.38 1.55 4.48
CA VAL A 115 -8.33 2.43 5.66
C VAL A 115 -9.07 1.80 6.84
N PRO A 116 -10.38 1.47 6.76
CA PRO A 116 -11.10 0.95 7.91
C PRO A 116 -10.53 -0.37 8.42
N THR A 117 -10.10 -1.28 7.54
CA THR A 117 -9.51 -2.55 7.97
C THR A 117 -8.20 -2.33 8.70
N ILE A 118 -7.29 -1.53 8.16
CA ILE A 118 -5.98 -1.27 8.77
C ILE A 118 -6.13 -0.54 10.10
N THR A 119 -6.98 0.49 10.18
CA THR A 119 -7.18 1.25 11.41
C THR A 119 -7.72 0.34 12.52
N ASN A 120 -8.76 -0.46 12.20
CA ASN A 120 -9.37 -1.38 13.16
C ASN A 120 -8.39 -2.47 13.61
N THR A 121 -7.58 -3.01 12.71
CA THR A 121 -6.59 -4.03 13.06
C THR A 121 -5.50 -3.48 13.96
N ILE A 122 -5.01 -2.26 13.70
CA ILE A 122 -4.01 -1.62 14.57
C ILE A 122 -4.59 -1.42 15.97
N GLU A 123 -5.83 -0.94 16.08
CA GLU A 123 -6.52 -0.75 17.37
C GLU A 123 -6.72 -2.05 18.15
N GLN A 124 -6.80 -3.20 17.47
CA GLN A 124 -6.92 -4.52 18.12
C GLN A 124 -5.58 -5.14 18.53
N LEU A 125 -4.47 -4.68 17.94
CA LEU A 125 -3.11 -5.19 18.18
C LEU A 125 -2.33 -4.35 19.21
N VAL A 126 -2.92 -3.27 19.72
CA VAL A 126 -2.34 -2.41 20.77
C VAL A 126 -2.79 -2.81 22.17
#